data_AF-A0AAJ8K3S9-F1
#
_entry.id   AF-A0AAJ8K3S9-F1
#
_cell.length_a   1.000
_cell.length_b   1.000
_cell.length_c   1.000
_cell.angle_alpha   90.00
_cell.angle_beta   90.00
_cell.angle_gamma   90.00
#
_symmetry.space_group_name_H-M   'P 1'
#
loop_
_entity.id
_entity.type
_entity.pdbx_description
1 polymer ?
#
loop_
_entity_poly.entity_id
_entity_poly.type
_entity_poly.pdbx_seq_one_letter_code
_entity_poly.pdbx_strand_id
1 'polypeptide(L)'
;MLRQVARSVRPAVRNFASAAPSAGQNEFIANRQAVRAHAAETTDLWRKISFYVCIPGALVGAAWTYKLEAAHHEHIEHLKHENGGELPERPVYSYMNFRVKPFPWGMQTLFYNPEVNIPAGDAE
;
A
#
# COMPACT_ATOMS: atom_id res chain seq x y z
N MET A 1 28.40 70.96 56.81
CA MET A 1 27.31 70.21 56.15
C MET A 1 27.94 69.10 55.32
N LEU A 2 27.76 67.83 55.70
CA LEU A 2 28.37 66.67 55.05
C LEU A 2 27.65 66.30 53.75
N ARG A 3 28.36 66.22 52.62
CA ARG A 3 27.86 65.58 51.40
C ARG A 3 28.09 64.08 51.49
N GLN A 4 27.01 63.32 51.63
CA GLN A 4 27.03 61.87 51.49
C GLN A 4 27.34 61.48 50.04
N VAL A 5 28.38 60.67 49.84
CA VAL A 5 28.70 60.05 48.55
C VAL A 5 27.84 58.79 48.41
N ALA A 6 26.90 58.80 47.46
CA ALA A 6 26.10 57.64 47.13
C ALA A 6 26.96 56.61 46.39
N ARG A 7 27.15 55.42 46.98
CA ARG A 7 27.80 54.28 46.32
C ARG A 7 26.81 53.65 45.34
N SER A 8 27.07 53.75 44.03
CA SER A 8 26.27 53.07 43.02
C SER A 8 26.52 51.57 43.09
N VAL A 9 25.54 50.80 43.58
CA VAL A 9 25.57 49.34 43.51
C VAL A 9 25.20 48.93 42.08
N ARG A 10 26.15 48.32 41.35
CA ARG A 10 25.86 47.74 40.04
C ARG A 10 24.98 46.50 40.23
N PRO A 11 23.89 46.32 39.47
CA PRO A 11 23.07 45.13 39.57
C PRO A 11 23.91 43.91 39.17
N ALA A 12 23.88 42.87 40.00
CA ALA A 12 24.51 41.60 39.68
C ALA A 12 23.83 41.02 38.44
N VAL A 13 24.55 40.98 37.32
CA VAL A 13 24.10 40.28 36.11
C VAL A 13 23.98 38.81 36.47
N ARG A 14 22.75 38.31 36.52
CA ARG A 14 22.48 36.88 36.66
C ARG A 14 22.98 36.20 35.39
N ASN A 15 24.22 35.71 35.41
CA ASN A 15 24.67 34.74 34.43
C ASN A 15 23.82 33.50 34.65
N PHE A 16 22.84 33.27 33.77
CA PHE A 16 22.20 31.97 33.69
C PHE A 16 23.30 30.96 33.40
N ALA A 17 23.58 30.10 34.35
CA ALA A 17 24.34 28.89 34.13
C ALA A 17 23.47 27.94 33.29
N SER A 18 23.17 28.31 32.05
CA SER A 18 22.97 27.30 31.03
C SER A 18 24.34 26.68 30.86
N ALA A 19 24.62 25.62 31.62
CA ALA A 19 25.62 24.66 31.21
C ALA A 19 25.23 24.27 29.79
N ALA A 20 25.87 24.87 28.79
CA ALA A 20 25.80 24.38 27.44
C ALA A 20 26.28 22.93 27.56
N PRO A 21 25.44 21.92 27.29
CA PRO A 21 25.87 20.55 27.36
C PRO A 21 27.12 20.44 26.49
N SER A 22 28.17 19.81 27.01
CA SER A 22 29.47 19.77 26.34
C SER A 22 29.28 19.29 24.91
N ALA A 23 30.01 19.88 23.98
CA ALA A 23 29.95 19.52 22.56
C ALA A 23 30.21 18.02 22.41
N GLY A 24 29.14 17.23 22.25
CA GLY A 24 29.20 15.77 22.14
C GLY A 24 28.25 14.96 23.04
N GLN A 25 27.60 15.55 24.06
CA GLN A 25 26.75 14.80 25.01
C GLN A 25 25.31 15.32 25.12
N ASN A 26 24.67 15.59 23.98
CA ASN A 26 23.23 15.84 23.94
C ASN A 26 22.47 14.52 23.78
N GLU A 27 21.60 14.20 24.74
CA GLU A 27 20.72 13.02 24.74
C GLU A 27 20.00 12.84 23.39
N PHE A 28 19.59 13.93 22.76
CA PHE A 28 19.00 13.95 21.42
C PHE A 28 19.92 13.33 20.35
N ILE A 29 21.22 13.64 20.36
CA ILE A 29 22.19 13.11 19.39
C ILE A 29 22.40 11.61 19.63
N ALA A 30 22.49 11.17 20.88
CA ALA A 30 22.59 9.76 21.25
C ALA A 30 21.35 8.97 20.79
N ASN A 31 20.14 9.49 21.07
CA ASN A 31 18.89 8.89 20.62
C ASN A 31 18.79 8.80 19.09
N ARG A 32 19.24 9.84 18.37
CA ARG A 32 19.24 9.82 16.90
C ARG A 32 20.20 8.76 16.34
N GLN A 33 21.36 8.57 16.96
CA GLN A 33 22.30 7.52 16.59
C GLN A 33 21.71 6.13 16.87
N ALA A 34 21.08 5.93 18.03
CA ALA A 34 20.41 4.69 18.40
C ALA A 34 19.28 4.33 17.41
N VAL A 35 18.42 5.29 17.06
CA VAL A 35 17.36 5.09 16.06
C VAL A 35 17.94 4.73 14.70
N ARG A 36 19.03 5.39 14.29
CA ARG A 36 19.68 5.08 13.01
C ARG A 36 20.25 3.66 12.99
N ALA A 37 20.89 3.21 14.07
CA ALA A 37 21.40 1.86 14.18
C ALA A 37 20.25 0.83 14.14
N HIS A 38 19.20 1.05 14.94
CA HIS A 38 18.03 0.18 14.96
C HIS A 38 17.32 0.09 13.60
N ALA A 39 17.21 1.22 12.88
CA ALA A 39 16.63 1.25 11.53
C ALA A 39 17.48 0.46 10.53
N ALA A 40 18.81 0.51 10.63
CA ALA A 40 19.70 -0.26 9.77
C ALA A 40 19.52 -1.77 9.99
N GLU A 41 19.46 -2.22 11.24
CA GLU A 41 19.22 -3.62 11.61
C GLU A 41 17.84 -4.11 11.16
N THR A 42 16.81 -3.29 11.42
CA THR A 42 15.43 -3.61 11.04
C THR A 42 15.27 -3.69 9.52
N THR A 43 15.93 -2.80 8.77
CA THR A 43 15.90 -2.82 7.31
C THR A 43 16.58 -4.09 6.77
N ASP A 44 17.72 -4.49 7.34
CA ASP A 44 18.38 -5.74 6.93
C ASP A 44 17.51 -6.97 7.24
N LEU A 45 16.85 -6.99 8.41
CA LEU A 45 15.90 -8.04 8.77
C LEU A 45 14.76 -8.15 7.75
N TRP A 46 14.08 -7.04 7.44
CA TRP A 46 12.96 -7.05 6.50
C TRP A 46 13.40 -7.41 5.08
N ARG A 47 14.58 -6.95 4.65
CA ARG A 47 15.17 -7.36 3.38
C ARG A 47 15.32 -8.88 3.29
N LYS A 48 15.84 -9.52 4.36
CA LYS A 48 15.96 -10.98 4.42
C LYS A 48 14.59 -11.67 4.41
N ILE A 49 13.61 -11.18 5.16
CA ILE A 49 12.26 -11.74 5.15
C ILE A 49 11.65 -11.65 3.74
N SER A 50 11.79 -10.51 3.06
CA SER A 50 11.30 -10.35 1.69
C SER A 50 11.93 -11.36 0.73
N PHE A 51 13.26 -11.54 0.78
CA PHE A 51 13.95 -12.45 -0.12
C PHE A 51 13.75 -13.93 0.22
N TYR A 52 13.75 -14.30 1.49
CA TYR A 52 13.76 -15.70 1.92
C TYR A 52 12.39 -16.25 2.31
N VAL A 53 11.38 -15.39 2.48
CA VAL A 53 10.02 -15.81 2.82
C VAL A 53 9.03 -15.34 1.76
N CYS A 54 8.96 -14.04 1.49
CA CYS A 54 7.93 -13.51 0.60
C CYS A 54 8.11 -13.97 -0.85
N ILE A 55 9.34 -13.93 -1.40
CA ILE A 55 9.59 -14.38 -2.77
C ILE A 55 9.31 -15.89 -2.92
N PRO A 56 9.86 -16.80 -2.11
CA PRO A 56 9.51 -18.22 -2.19
C PRO A 56 8.00 -18.48 -2.02
N GLY A 57 7.35 -17.79 -1.08
CA GLY A 57 5.90 -17.89 -0.89
C GLY A 57 5.10 -17.45 -2.13
N ALA A 58 5.50 -16.33 -2.75
CA ALA A 58 4.90 -15.85 -3.98
C ALA A 58 5.11 -16.83 -5.14
N LEU A 59 6.28 -17.45 -5.26
CA LEU A 59 6.55 -18.46 -6.29
C LEU A 59 5.65 -19.69 -6.14
N VAL A 60 5.45 -20.18 -4.92
CA VAL A 60 4.54 -21.30 -4.65
C VAL A 60 3.09 -20.90 -4.98
N GLY A 61 2.66 -19.71 -4.55
CA GLY A 61 1.33 -19.18 -4.87
C GLY A 61 1.11 -19.00 -6.37
N ALA A 62 2.12 -18.51 -7.09
CA ALA A 62 2.09 -18.36 -8.54
C ALA A 62 1.98 -19.71 -9.26
N ALA A 63 2.78 -20.70 -8.86
CA ALA A 63 2.71 -22.05 -9.43
C ALA A 63 1.33 -22.70 -9.21
N TRP A 64 0.75 -22.53 -8.02
CA TRP A 64 -0.60 -23.04 -7.74
C TRP A 64 -1.68 -22.33 -8.56
N THR A 65 -1.63 -21.00 -8.61
CA THR A 65 -2.58 -20.19 -9.39
C THR A 65 -2.49 -20.51 -10.88
N TYR A 66 -1.28 -20.69 -11.41
CA TYR A 66 -1.06 -21.09 -12.80
C TYR A 66 -1.74 -22.42 -13.12
N LYS A 67 -1.59 -23.44 -12.25
CA LYS A 67 -2.27 -24.73 -12.45
C LYS A 67 -3.79 -24.60 -12.47
N LEU A 68 -4.34 -23.76 -11.60
CA LEU A 68 -5.78 -23.55 -11.52
C LEU A 68 -6.31 -22.79 -12.76
N GLU A 69 -5.56 -21.79 -13.22
CA GLU A 69 -5.89 -21.02 -14.42
C GLU A 69 -5.80 -21.89 -15.69
N ALA A 70 -4.77 -22.72 -15.82
CA ALA A 70 -4.65 -23.69 -16.90
C ALA A 70 -5.84 -24.66 -16.92
N ALA A 71 -6.25 -25.19 -15.77
CA ALA A 71 -7.43 -26.06 -15.68
C ALA A 71 -8.74 -25.35 -16.06
N HIS A 72 -8.90 -24.07 -15.70
CA HIS A 72 -10.03 -23.26 -16.16
C HIS A 72 -9.99 -23.06 -17.68
N HIS A 73 -8.82 -22.81 -18.26
CA HIS A 73 -8.66 -22.64 -19.69
C HIS A 73 -9.06 -23.92 -20.44
N GLU A 74 -8.52 -25.07 -20.04
CA GLU A 74 -8.85 -26.38 -20.60
C GLU A 74 -10.35 -26.68 -20.49
N HIS A 75 -10.99 -26.36 -19.36
CA HIS A 75 -12.44 -26.55 -19.20
C HIS A 75 -13.26 -25.68 -20.17
N ILE A 76 -12.86 -24.42 -20.36
CA ILE A 76 -13.50 -23.50 -21.31
C ILE A 76 -13.34 -24.02 -22.74
N GLU A 77 -12.15 -24.48 -23.11
CA GLU A 77 -11.89 -25.05 -24.44
C GLU A 77 -12.69 -26.33 -24.68
N HIS A 78 -12.81 -27.20 -23.67
CA HIS A 78 -13.64 -28.40 -23.73
C HIS A 78 -15.11 -28.05 -23.97
N LEU A 79 -15.67 -27.11 -23.21
CA LEU A 79 -17.04 -26.64 -23.40
C LEU A 79 -17.25 -26.08 -24.81
N LYS A 80 -16.31 -25.29 -25.33
CA LYS A 80 -16.38 -24.80 -26.72
C LYS A 80 -16.39 -25.95 -27.71
N HIS A 81 -15.53 -26.94 -27.53
CA HIS A 81 -15.44 -28.10 -28.43
C HIS A 81 -16.73 -28.94 -28.43
N GLU A 82 -17.35 -29.16 -27.26
CA GLU A 82 -18.63 -29.86 -27.13
C GLU A 82 -19.80 -29.10 -27.76
N ASN A 83 -19.71 -27.76 -27.84
CA ASN A 83 -20.75 -26.87 -28.33
C ASN A 83 -20.48 -26.33 -29.75
N GLY A 84 -19.68 -27.03 -30.56
CA GLY A 84 -19.47 -26.70 -31.97
C GLY A 84 -18.49 -25.56 -32.23
N GLY A 85 -17.60 -25.27 -31.28
CA GLY A 85 -16.58 -24.23 -31.35
C GLY A 85 -16.93 -22.94 -30.60
N GLU A 86 -18.17 -22.83 -30.08
CA GLU A 86 -18.66 -21.66 -29.35
C GLU A 86 -19.04 -22.02 -27.92
N LEU A 87 -19.06 -21.02 -27.03
CA LEU A 87 -19.49 -21.26 -25.65
C LEU A 87 -20.99 -21.60 -25.61
N PRO A 88 -21.43 -22.47 -24.69
CA PRO A 88 -22.84 -22.76 -24.51
C PRO A 88 -23.63 -21.47 -24.24
N GLU A 89 -24.84 -21.38 -24.80
CA GLU A 89 -25.74 -20.28 -24.53
C GLU A 89 -26.04 -20.21 -23.03
N ARG A 90 -25.78 -19.05 -22.43
CA ARG A 90 -25.92 -18.84 -20.99
C ARG A 90 -27.32 -18.29 -20.73
N PRO A 91 -28.11 -18.88 -19.81
CA PRO A 91 -29.44 -18.37 -19.51
C PRO A 91 -29.33 -16.95 -18.93
N VAL A 92 -29.97 -15.99 -19.59
CA VAL A 92 -30.07 -14.60 -19.14
C VAL A 92 -31.39 -14.43 -18.40
N TYR A 93 -31.31 -14.10 -17.12
CA TYR A 93 -32.50 -13.81 -16.32
C TYR A 93 -32.74 -12.30 -16.25
N SER A 94 -33.98 -11.88 -16.02
CA SER A 94 -34.39 -10.46 -16.01
C SER A 94 -33.64 -9.57 -15.00
N TYR A 95 -33.08 -10.16 -13.95
CA TYR A 95 -32.28 -9.46 -12.96
C TYR A 95 -30.79 -9.39 -13.32
N MET A 96 -30.32 -10.14 -14.32
CA MET A 96 -28.94 -10.10 -14.80
C MET A 96 -28.76 -8.97 -15.82
N ASN A 97 -27.60 -8.32 -15.80
CA ASN A 97 -27.27 -7.23 -16.72
C ASN A 97 -28.32 -6.10 -16.79
N PHE A 98 -29.14 -5.95 -15.75
CA PHE A 98 -30.16 -4.93 -15.69
C PHE A 98 -29.55 -3.51 -15.69
N ARG A 99 -30.13 -2.62 -16.50
CA ARG A 99 -29.71 -1.22 -16.64
C ARG A 99 -30.92 -0.31 -16.73
N VAL A 100 -31.12 0.50 -15.69
CA VAL A 100 -32.16 1.57 -15.69
C VAL A 100 -31.71 2.79 -16.48
N LYS A 101 -30.41 3.13 -16.40
CA LYS A 101 -29.80 4.29 -17.07
C LYS A 101 -28.44 3.87 -17.66
N PRO A 102 -28.07 4.37 -18.85
CA PRO A 102 -26.72 4.17 -19.39
C PRO A 102 -25.64 4.75 -18.48
N PHE A 103 -24.44 4.19 -18.55
CA PHE A 103 -23.24 4.84 -18.06
C PHE A 103 -22.87 6.04 -18.95
N PRO A 104 -22.04 6.98 -18.48
CA PRO A 104 -21.62 8.14 -19.26
C PRO A 104 -20.91 7.83 -20.59
N TRP A 105 -20.43 6.59 -20.79
CA TRP A 105 -19.71 6.13 -21.99
C TRP A 105 -20.42 4.99 -22.75
N GLY A 106 -21.61 4.57 -22.33
CA GLY A 106 -22.36 3.49 -22.98
C GLY A 106 -23.12 2.58 -22.01
N MET A 107 -23.57 1.42 -22.49
CA MET A 107 -24.35 0.47 -21.67
C MET A 107 -23.48 -0.51 -20.87
N GLN A 108 -22.29 -0.81 -21.39
CA GLN A 108 -21.41 -1.82 -20.81
C GLN A 108 -20.48 -1.25 -19.74
N THR A 109 -20.04 -2.13 -18.84
CA THR A 109 -19.11 -1.78 -17.76
C THR A 109 -17.71 -1.43 -18.30
N LEU A 110 -16.89 -0.78 -17.49
CA LEU A 110 -15.53 -0.39 -17.87
C LEU A 110 -14.64 -1.59 -18.26
N PHE A 111 -14.85 -2.74 -17.61
CA PHE A 111 -14.12 -3.98 -17.86
C PHE A 111 -15.00 -5.02 -18.56
N TYR A 112 -15.90 -4.58 -19.43
CA TYR A 112 -16.71 -5.49 -20.25
C TYR A 112 -15.84 -6.21 -21.27
N ASN A 113 -15.91 -7.54 -21.30
CA ASN A 113 -15.29 -8.38 -22.30
C ASN A 113 -16.39 -9.18 -23.05
N PRO A 114 -16.57 -8.97 -24.37
CA PRO A 114 -17.60 -9.65 -25.15
C PRO A 114 -17.44 -11.18 -25.22
N GLU A 115 -16.24 -11.71 -24.95
CA GLU A 115 -16.01 -13.17 -24.96
C GLU A 115 -16.57 -13.88 -23.72
N VAL A 116 -16.77 -13.15 -22.62
CA VAL A 116 -17.17 -13.75 -21.32
C VAL A 116 -18.38 -13.07 -20.69
N ASN A 117 -18.73 -11.87 -21.14
CA ASN A 117 -19.86 -11.10 -20.64
C ASN A 117 -20.94 -10.98 -21.70
N ILE A 118 -22.18 -11.13 -21.24
CA ILE A 118 -23.38 -10.91 -22.05
C ILE A 118 -23.68 -9.40 -22.02
N PRO A 119 -24.00 -8.77 -23.15
CA PRO A 119 -24.29 -7.34 -23.20
C PRO A 119 -25.51 -6.98 -22.33
N ALA A 120 -25.40 -5.86 -21.61
CA ALA A 120 -26.52 -5.23 -20.94
C ALA A 120 -27.37 -4.42 -21.93
N GLY A 121 -28.70 -4.57 -21.86
CA GLY A 121 -29.68 -3.81 -22.66
C GLY A 121 -30.48 -4.61 -23.68
N ASP A 122 -30.16 -5.89 -23.89
CA ASP A 122 -30.83 -6.76 -24.88
C ASP A 122 -31.87 -7.70 -24.27
N ALA A 123 -32.18 -7.56 -22.98
CA ALA A 123 -33.27 -8.29 -22.35
C ALA A 123 -34.60 -7.60 -22.72
N GLU A 124 -35.36 -8.21 -23.63
CA GLU A 124 -36.78 -7.89 -23.85
C GLU A 124 -37.59 -7.84 -22.54
#